data_AF-A0A7C2C811-F1
#
_entry.id   AF-A0A7C2C811-F1
#
_cell.length_a   1.000
_cell.length_b   1.000
_cell.length_c   1.000
_cell.angle_alpha   90.00
_cell.angle_beta   90.00
_cell.angle_gamma   90.00
#
_symmetry.space_group_name_H-M   'P 1'
#
loop_
_entity.id
_entity.type
_entity.pdbx_description
1 polymer ?
#
loop_
_entity_poly.entity_id
_entity_poly.type
_entity_poly.pdbx_seq_one_letter_code
_entity_poly.pdbx_strand_id
1 'polypeptide(L)'
;MTLTPPGQDESYVRAELEKVLAGIDGVSFEAEPWAGSTQSPFGTAFTEARRRALAAATGREGVCLIPALAAGFTDSRRVGPLGLRPTGLPHPESETYRPGVHGVDENFAVRDLAVRTKAYLAAAYFTLVEGF
;
A
#
# COMPACT_ATOMS: atom_id res chain seq x y z
N MET A 1 11.81 4.84 14.22
CA MET A 1 11.48 4.82 12.78
C MET A 1 10.22 5.63 12.58
N THR A 2 10.31 6.76 11.89
CA THR A 2 9.16 7.64 11.60
C THR A 2 8.73 7.41 10.16
N LEU A 3 7.43 7.22 9.93
CA LEU A 3 6.86 7.12 8.59
C LEU A 3 6.35 8.51 8.19
N THR A 4 6.78 9.01 7.03
CA THR A 4 6.30 10.28 6.50
C THR A 4 5.20 10.04 5.45
N PRO A 5 3.98 10.62 5.64
CA PRO A 5 3.00 10.72 4.57
C PRO A 5 3.54 11.54 3.40
N PRO A 6 2.91 11.46 2.21
CA PRO A 6 3.25 12.32 1.09
C PRO A 6 3.24 13.80 1.49
N GLY A 7 4.30 14.53 1.14
CA GLY A 7 4.46 15.95 1.48
C GLY A 7 5.20 16.21 2.79
N GLN A 8 5.51 15.19 3.60
CA GLN A 8 6.44 15.30 4.73
C GLN A 8 7.81 14.72 4.33
N ASP A 9 8.85 15.53 4.48
CA ASP A 9 10.23 15.18 4.18
C ASP A 9 11.09 15.15 5.46
N GLU A 10 12.39 14.90 5.29
CA GLU A 10 13.34 14.90 6.41
C GLU A 10 13.36 16.26 7.12
N SER A 11 13.31 17.36 6.35
CA SER A 11 13.31 18.73 6.86
C SER A 11 12.14 18.96 7.81
N TYR A 12 10.94 18.52 7.43
CA TYR A 12 9.75 18.59 8.27
C TYR A 12 9.94 17.81 9.57
N VAL A 13 10.40 16.56 9.50
CA VAL A 13 10.62 15.72 10.69
C VAL A 13 11.66 16.35 11.62
N ARG A 14 12.75 16.89 11.07
CA ARG A 14 13.79 17.57 11.84
C ARG A 14 13.24 18.79 12.58
N ALA A 15 12.44 19.61 11.90
CA ALA A 15 11.81 20.78 12.51
C ALA A 15 10.83 20.40 13.65
N GLU A 16 10.08 19.31 13.51
CA GLU A 16 9.20 18.82 14.58
C GLU A 16 10.00 18.25 15.77
N LEU A 17 11.11 17.53 15.50
CA LEU A 17 12.00 17.04 16.55
C LEU A 17 12.67 18.19 17.32
N GLU A 18 13.11 19.23 16.64
CA GLU A 18 13.67 20.44 17.27
C GLU A 18 12.67 21.09 18.24
N LYS A 19 11.39 21.19 17.84
CA LYS A 19 10.34 21.73 18.72
C LYS A 19 10.10 20.86 19.95
N VAL A 20 10.03 19.55 19.77
CA VAL A 20 9.74 18.60 20.86
C VAL A 20 10.90 18.53 21.87
N LEU A 21 12.14 18.66 21.38
CA LEU A 21 13.34 18.57 22.22
C LEU A 21 13.80 19.94 22.76
N ALA A 22 13.13 21.02 22.40
CA ALA A 22 13.47 22.37 22.86
C ALA A 22 13.44 22.46 24.39
N GLY A 23 14.55 22.92 24.98
CA GLY A 23 14.68 23.10 26.42
C GLY A 23 15.07 21.84 27.21
N ILE A 24 15.39 20.73 26.55
CA ILE A 24 15.96 19.54 27.20
C ILE A 24 17.49 19.62 27.13
N ASP A 25 18.12 19.93 28.26
CA ASP A 25 19.58 20.06 28.35
C ASP A 25 20.30 18.74 28.03
N GLY A 26 21.38 18.83 27.26
CA GLY A 26 22.27 17.71 26.95
C GLY A 26 21.75 16.73 25.89
N VAL A 27 20.63 17.02 25.22
CA VAL A 27 20.11 16.18 24.13
C VAL A 27 20.51 16.72 22.76
N SER A 28 21.03 15.83 21.92
CA SER A 28 21.21 16.04 20.48
C SER A 28 20.58 14.89 19.70
N PHE A 29 20.28 15.10 18.43
CA PHE A 29 19.72 14.07 17.58
C PHE A 29 20.29 14.15 16.15
N GLU A 30 20.30 13.00 15.49
CA GLU A 30 20.57 12.87 14.07
C GLU A 30 19.37 12.17 13.42
N ALA A 31 18.95 12.68 12.26
CA ALA A 31 17.89 12.09 11.48
C ALA A 31 18.49 11.54 10.18
N GLU A 32 18.35 10.24 9.98
CA GLU A 32 18.77 9.57 8.75
C GLU A 32 17.54 9.10 7.97
N PRO A 33 17.42 9.42 6.68
CA PRO A 33 16.31 8.95 5.87
C PRO A 33 16.51 7.49 5.45
N TRP A 34 15.70 6.60 6.02
CA TRP A 34 15.71 5.18 5.64
C TRP A 34 14.87 4.91 4.39
N ALA A 35 13.73 5.58 4.29
CA ALA A 35 12.85 5.48 3.14
C ALA A 35 11.95 6.71 3.03
N GLY A 36 11.75 7.18 1.81
CA GLY A 36 10.74 8.17 1.45
C GLY A 36 9.40 7.53 1.14
N SER A 37 8.35 8.34 1.28
CA SER A 37 6.97 7.99 0.94
C SER A 37 6.83 7.60 -0.54
N THR A 38 5.95 6.63 -0.82
CA THR A 38 5.66 6.18 -2.19
C THR A 38 4.17 6.24 -2.47
N GLN A 39 3.83 6.64 -3.69
CA GLN A 39 2.46 6.61 -4.20
C GLN A 39 2.45 6.07 -5.62
N SER A 40 1.36 5.37 -5.97
CA SER A 40 1.11 4.90 -7.33
C SER A 40 -0.03 5.72 -7.96
N PRO A 41 0.04 6.05 -9.26
CA PRO A 41 -1.07 6.71 -9.95
C PRO A 41 -2.36 5.89 -9.89
N PHE A 42 -3.50 6.58 -9.78
CA PHE A 42 -4.84 6.00 -9.87
C PHE A 42 -5.52 6.41 -11.19
N GLY A 43 -6.49 5.63 -11.68
CA GLY A 43 -7.17 5.92 -12.95
C GLY A 43 -6.36 5.56 -14.20
N THR A 44 -5.42 4.63 -14.09
CA THR A 44 -4.64 4.09 -15.21
C THR A 44 -5.32 2.85 -15.82
N ALA A 45 -4.89 2.46 -17.02
CA ALA A 45 -5.33 1.20 -17.65
C ALA A 45 -5.08 -0.01 -16.74
N PHE A 46 -3.95 -0.01 -16.02
CA PHE A 46 -3.63 -1.05 -15.02
C PHE A 46 -4.63 -1.07 -13.86
N THR A 47 -5.06 0.09 -13.34
CA THR A 47 -6.11 0.11 -12.30
C THR A 47 -7.45 -0.39 -12.82
N GLU A 48 -7.76 -0.17 -14.10
CA GLU A 48 -8.99 -0.68 -14.72
C GLU A 48 -8.96 -2.20 -14.92
N ALA A 49 -7.85 -2.77 -15.40
CA ALA A 49 -7.72 -4.24 -15.45
C ALA A 49 -7.84 -4.88 -14.07
N ARG A 50 -7.31 -4.23 -13.02
CA ARG A 50 -7.47 -4.70 -11.63
C ARG A 50 -8.93 -4.65 -11.17
N ARG A 51 -9.67 -3.62 -11.54
CA ARG A 51 -11.12 -3.51 -11.27
C ARG A 51 -11.87 -4.65 -11.95
N ARG A 52 -11.61 -4.89 -13.24
CA ARG A 52 -12.16 -6.01 -14.02
C ARG A 52 -11.80 -7.37 -13.41
N ALA A 53 -10.54 -7.54 -13.00
CA ALA A 53 -10.06 -8.78 -12.38
C ALA A 53 -10.76 -9.07 -11.06
N LEU A 54 -11.00 -8.04 -10.24
CA LEU A 54 -11.71 -8.20 -8.98
C LEU A 54 -13.19 -8.52 -9.20
N ALA A 55 -13.83 -7.89 -10.20
CA ALA A 55 -15.19 -8.22 -10.63
C ALA A 55 -15.29 -9.70 -11.07
N ALA A 56 -14.35 -10.16 -11.92
CA ALA A 56 -14.30 -11.55 -12.37
C ALA A 56 -14.06 -12.54 -11.22
N ALA A 57 -13.13 -12.23 -10.30
CA ALA A 57 -12.79 -13.10 -9.17
C ALA A 57 -13.92 -13.23 -8.13
N THR A 58 -14.76 -12.19 -8.00
CA THR A 58 -15.87 -12.15 -7.05
C THR A 58 -17.23 -12.46 -7.69
N GLY A 59 -17.32 -12.48 -9.02
CA GLY A 59 -18.59 -12.60 -9.74
C GLY A 59 -19.51 -11.40 -9.56
N ARG A 60 -18.98 -10.24 -9.17
CA ARG A 60 -19.76 -9.02 -8.89
C ARG A 60 -19.61 -8.00 -10.01
N GLU A 61 -20.73 -7.45 -10.42
CA GLU A 61 -20.77 -6.25 -11.25
C GLU A 61 -20.59 -4.99 -10.38
N GLY A 62 -20.19 -3.88 -10.99
CA GLY A 62 -20.13 -2.58 -10.30
C GLY A 62 -19.03 -2.45 -9.23
N VAL A 63 -18.01 -3.31 -9.23
CA VAL A 63 -16.86 -3.15 -8.32
C VAL A 63 -16.18 -1.80 -8.55
N CYS A 64 -16.03 -1.03 -7.47
CA CYS A 64 -15.31 0.24 -7.43
C CYS A 64 -14.00 0.07 -6.64
N LEU A 65 -12.90 0.61 -7.18
CA LEU A 65 -11.64 0.71 -6.45
C LEU A 65 -11.52 2.10 -5.86
N ILE A 66 -11.20 2.18 -4.56
CA ILE A 66 -10.94 3.44 -3.87
C ILE A 66 -9.42 3.52 -3.63
N PRO A 67 -8.72 4.56 -4.09
CA PRO A 67 -7.32 4.74 -3.75
C PRO A 67 -7.20 4.97 -2.25
N ALA A 68 -6.28 4.25 -1.61
CA ALA A 68 -6.04 4.35 -0.18
C ALA A 68 -4.54 4.53 0.10
N LEU A 69 -4.25 5.28 1.16
CA LEU A 69 -2.92 5.36 1.75
C LEU A 69 -2.88 4.41 2.94
N ALA A 70 -1.87 3.54 2.99
CA ALA A 70 -1.63 2.68 4.13
C ALA A 70 -0.48 3.26 4.95
N ALA A 71 -0.66 3.35 6.27
CA ALA A 71 0.44 3.60 7.18
C ALA A 71 1.30 2.33 7.23
N GLY A 72 2.56 2.46 6.85
CA GLY A 72 3.50 1.36 6.81
C GLY A 72 4.62 1.63 5.81
N PHE A 73 5.65 0.79 5.87
CA PHE A 73 6.73 0.79 4.91
C PHE A 73 6.61 -0.45 4.02
N THR A 74 6.77 -0.29 2.70
CA THR A 74 6.84 -1.41 1.76
C THR A 74 8.04 -1.26 0.85
N ASP A 75 8.63 -2.39 0.44
CA ASP A 75 9.75 -2.41 -0.52
C ASP A 75 9.35 -2.02 -1.95
N SER A 76 8.10 -1.57 -2.15
CA SER A 76 7.60 -1.10 -3.45
C SER A 76 8.46 -0.01 -4.08
N ARG A 77 9.14 0.81 -3.26
CA ARG A 77 10.13 1.80 -3.72
C ARG A 77 11.30 1.22 -4.50
N ARG A 78 11.72 -0.02 -4.21
CA ARG A 78 12.88 -0.65 -4.88
C ARG A 78 12.51 -1.10 -6.29
N VAL A 79 11.25 -1.42 -6.51
CA VAL A 79 10.73 -1.92 -7.78
C VAL A 79 10.02 -0.84 -8.60
N GLY A 80 9.61 0.26 -7.96
CA GLY A 80 9.03 1.45 -8.61
C GLY A 80 9.84 1.96 -9.81
N PRO A 81 11.16 2.20 -9.66
CA PRO A 81 12.03 2.63 -10.77
C PRO A 81 12.10 1.62 -11.92
N LEU A 82 11.83 0.34 -11.66
CA LEU A 82 11.78 -0.72 -12.67
C LEU A 82 10.43 -0.77 -13.40
N GLY A 83 9.54 0.21 -13.17
CA GLY A 83 8.21 0.28 -13.77
C GLY A 83 7.13 -0.52 -13.04
N LEU A 84 7.49 -1.28 -11.99
CA LEU A 84 6.51 -2.02 -11.20
C LEU A 84 5.73 -1.05 -10.29
N ARG A 85 4.43 -1.28 -10.16
CA ARG A 85 3.52 -0.47 -9.34
C ARG A 85 2.76 -1.36 -8.35
N PRO A 86 3.40 -1.75 -7.24
CA PRO A 86 2.81 -2.69 -6.28
C PRO A 86 1.59 -2.08 -5.65
N THR A 87 0.46 -2.75 -5.80
CA THR A 87 -0.81 -2.33 -5.24
C THR A 87 -1.56 -3.57 -4.75
N GLY A 88 -2.01 -3.54 -3.49
CA GLY A 88 -2.77 -4.65 -2.90
C GLY A 88 -4.16 -4.75 -3.52
N LEU A 89 -4.63 -5.97 -3.82
CA LEU A 89 -6.02 -6.24 -4.21
C LEU A 89 -6.80 -6.61 -2.95
N PRO A 90 -7.75 -5.78 -2.48
CA PRO A 90 -8.60 -6.14 -1.36
C PRO A 90 -9.70 -7.11 -1.81
N HIS A 91 -10.21 -7.92 -0.88
CA HIS A 91 -11.45 -8.66 -1.09
C HIS A 91 -12.64 -7.81 -0.57
N PRO A 92 -13.60 -7.40 -1.42
CA PRO A 92 -14.66 -6.46 -1.02
C PRO A 92 -15.62 -6.95 0.06
N GLU A 93 -15.76 -8.28 0.19
CA GLU A 93 -16.60 -8.91 1.21
C GLU A 93 -15.76 -9.52 2.34
N SER A 94 -14.47 -9.19 2.40
CA SER A 94 -13.69 -9.48 3.59
C SER A 94 -14.43 -8.85 4.75
N GLU A 95 -14.83 -9.67 5.73
CA GLU A 95 -15.23 -9.11 7.01
C GLU A 95 -14.07 -8.22 7.48
N THR A 96 -14.38 -7.07 8.06
CA THR A 96 -13.41 -6.10 8.61
C THR A 96 -12.70 -6.68 9.83
N TYR A 97 -12.18 -7.88 9.70
CA TYR A 97 -11.36 -8.58 10.64
C TYR A 97 -9.95 -7.99 10.52
N ARG A 98 -9.43 -7.47 11.63
CA ARG A 98 -8.09 -6.89 11.67
C ARG A 98 -7.08 -8.04 11.54
N PRO A 99 -6.33 -8.17 10.45
CA PRO A 99 -5.38 -9.26 10.27
C PRO A 99 -4.24 -9.27 11.30
N GLY A 100 -4.16 -8.25 12.18
CA GLY A 100 -3.21 -8.21 13.27
C GLY A 100 -1.76 -8.24 12.78
N VAL A 101 -1.47 -7.70 11.59
CA VAL A 101 -0.13 -7.73 10.99
C VAL A 101 0.89 -7.21 11.99
N HIS A 102 1.95 -7.99 12.25
CA HIS A 102 2.97 -7.76 13.29
C HIS A 102 2.49 -7.90 14.74
N GLY A 103 1.34 -8.53 14.98
CA GLY A 103 0.75 -8.80 16.29
C GLY A 103 0.73 -10.29 16.66
N VAL A 104 0.34 -10.58 17.89
CA VAL A 104 0.33 -11.95 18.45
C VAL A 104 -0.72 -12.87 17.82
N ASP A 105 -1.80 -12.29 17.31
CA ASP A 105 -2.91 -13.01 16.66
C ASP A 105 -2.94 -12.70 15.16
N GLU A 106 -1.77 -12.58 14.53
CA GLU A 106 -1.69 -12.34 13.08
C GLU A 106 -2.39 -13.46 12.32
N ASN A 107 -3.32 -13.11 11.44
CA ASN A 107 -4.05 -14.08 10.64
C ASN A 107 -4.57 -13.49 9.32
N PHE A 108 -5.05 -14.40 8.47
CA PHE A 108 -5.57 -14.06 7.16
C PHE A 108 -6.71 -15.00 6.79
N ALA A 109 -7.84 -14.45 6.33
CA ALA A 109 -8.99 -15.27 5.98
C ALA A 109 -8.69 -16.13 4.73
N VAL A 110 -8.94 -17.44 4.82
CA VAL A 110 -8.72 -18.38 3.70
C VAL A 110 -9.53 -17.97 2.46
N ARG A 111 -10.75 -17.45 2.67
CA ARG A 111 -11.59 -16.92 1.58
C ARG A 111 -10.92 -15.75 0.87
N ASP A 112 -10.34 -14.82 1.62
CA ASP A 112 -9.63 -13.67 1.06
C ASP A 112 -8.42 -14.14 0.26
N LEU A 113 -7.72 -15.17 0.72
CA LEU A 113 -6.58 -15.74 0.00
C LEU A 113 -7.04 -16.30 -1.35
N ALA A 114 -8.11 -17.09 -1.35
CA ALA A 114 -8.67 -17.64 -2.57
C ALA A 114 -9.13 -16.56 -3.56
N VAL A 115 -9.83 -15.52 -3.09
CA VAL A 115 -10.30 -14.43 -3.95
C VAL A 115 -9.13 -13.60 -4.49
N ARG A 116 -8.14 -13.27 -3.65
CA ARG A 116 -6.95 -12.53 -4.08
C ARG A 116 -6.17 -13.31 -5.14
N THR A 117 -5.98 -14.62 -4.96
CA THR A 117 -5.33 -15.47 -5.96
C THR A 117 -6.07 -15.45 -7.30
N LYS A 118 -7.40 -15.62 -7.29
CA LYS A 118 -8.22 -15.51 -8.51
C LYS A 118 -8.07 -14.15 -9.16
N ALA A 119 -8.10 -13.07 -8.37
CA ALA A 119 -7.97 -11.71 -8.87
C ALA A 119 -6.58 -11.44 -9.45
N TYR A 120 -5.50 -11.96 -8.85
CA TYR A 120 -4.15 -11.84 -9.42
C TYR A 120 -4.01 -12.60 -10.74
N LEU A 121 -4.57 -13.80 -10.84
CA LEU A 121 -4.59 -14.58 -12.09
C LEU A 121 -5.37 -13.85 -13.19
N ALA A 122 -6.57 -13.34 -12.88
CA ALA A 122 -7.36 -12.56 -13.82
C ALA A 122 -6.67 -11.26 -14.24
N ALA A 123 -6.01 -10.55 -13.30
CA ALA A 123 -5.25 -9.35 -13.60
C ALA A 123 -4.06 -9.65 -14.52
N ALA A 124 -3.35 -10.76 -14.31
CA ALA A 124 -2.28 -11.20 -15.19
C ALA A 124 -2.81 -11.50 -16.60
N TYR A 125 -3.93 -12.21 -16.72
CA TYR A 125 -4.56 -12.48 -18.01
C TYR A 125 -4.97 -11.18 -18.73
N PHE A 126 -5.68 -10.28 -18.05
CA PHE A 126 -6.11 -9.00 -18.65
C PHE A 126 -4.94 -8.09 -19.02
N THR A 127 -3.81 -8.17 -18.30
CA THR A 127 -2.64 -7.33 -18.56
C THR A 127 -1.74 -7.90 -19.65
N LEU A 128 -1.51 -9.23 -19.65
CA LEU A 128 -0.49 -9.87 -20.48
C LEU A 128 -1.05 -10.55 -21.73
N VAL A 129 -2.31 -11.00 -21.69
CA VAL A 129 -2.93 -11.76 -22.80
C VAL A 129 -3.91 -10.89 -23.56
N GLU A 130 -4.85 -10.24 -22.88
CA GLU A 130 -5.76 -9.29 -23.55
C GLU A 130 -5.06 -7.98 -23.89
N GLY A 131 -4.10 -7.55 -23.06
CA GLY A 131 -3.43 -6.25 -23.21
C GLY A 131 -4.33 -5.08 -22.77
N PHE A 132 -3.73 -3.88 -22.79
CA PHE A 132 -4.43 -2.61 -22.62
C PHE A 132 -4.65 -1.93 -23.97
#